data_AF-A0A0M2SRS5-F1
#
_entry.id   AF-A0A0M2SRS5-F1
#
_cell.length_a   1.000
_cell.length_b   1.000
_cell.length_c   1.000
_cell.angle_alpha   90.00
_cell.angle_beta   90.00
_cell.angle_gamma   90.00
#
_symmetry.space_group_name_H-M   'P 1'
#
loop_
_entity.id
_entity.type
_entity.pdbx_description
1 polymer ?
#
loop_
_entity_poly.entity_id
_entity_poly.type
_entity_poly.pdbx_seq_one_letter_code
_entity_poly.pdbx_strand_id
1 'polypeptide(L)'
;MLDNIKKLIRYYEEVLEMPHRTEVARELRDQDDLFLLLLYSEMIGIPNPVYYYTLELYPHIIEDFHDWHLRMGMDKSQLTGIRCC
;
A
#
# COMPACT_ATOMS: atom_id res chain seq x y z
N MET A 1 -22.14 29.19 17.84
CA MET A 1 -23.29 28.62 17.08
C MET A 1 -22.81 27.85 15.86
N LEU A 2 -21.96 28.45 15.01
CA LEU A 2 -21.34 27.79 13.85
C LEU A 2 -20.51 26.55 14.22
N ASP A 3 -19.79 26.56 15.34
CA ASP A 3 -18.95 25.42 15.75
C ASP A 3 -19.75 24.17 16.14
N ASN A 4 -20.96 24.36 16.69
CA ASN A 4 -21.85 23.24 17.02
C ASN A 4 -22.44 22.61 15.76
N ILE A 5 -22.72 23.43 14.74
CA ILE A 5 -23.19 22.93 13.43
C ILE A 5 -22.07 22.15 12.74
N LYS A 6 -20.83 22.65 12.76
CA LYS A 6 -19.66 21.91 12.23
C LYS A 6 -19.44 20.58 12.93
N LYS A 7 -19.58 20.53 14.25
CA LYS A 7 -19.52 19.27 15.01
C LYS A 7 -20.61 18.29 14.61
N LEU A 8 -21.84 18.77 14.41
CA LEU A 8 -22.96 17.94 13.99
C LEU A 8 -22.72 17.33 12.60
N ILE A 9 -22.22 18.13 11.65
CA ILE A 9 -21.89 17.68 10.29
C ILE A 9 -20.80 16.60 10.34
N ARG A 10 -19.70 16.84 11.06
CA ARG A 10 -18.61 15.85 11.18
C ARG A 10 -19.09 14.54 11.81
N TYR A 11 -19.94 14.61 12.83
CA TYR A 11 -20.51 13.40 13.44
C TYR A 11 -21.39 12.63 12.46
N TYR A 12 -22.18 13.33 11.66
CA TYR A 12 -23.02 12.71 10.64
C TYR A 12 -22.18 12.04 9.54
N GLU A 13 -21.13 12.71 9.06
CA GLU A 13 -20.15 12.13 8.12
C GLU A 13 -19.50 10.86 8.70
N GLU A 14 -19.06 10.92 9.95
CA GLU A 14 -18.41 9.78 10.62
C GLU A 14 -19.33 8.57 10.77
N VAL A 15 -20.62 8.79 11.04
CA VAL A 15 -21.63 7.72 11.10
C VAL A 15 -21.89 7.11 9.73
N LEU A 16 -21.86 7.91 8.66
CA LEU A 16 -22.03 7.42 7.28
C LEU A 16 -20.81 6.63 6.79
N GLU A 17 -19.59 7.04 7.17
CA GLU A 17 -18.36 6.36 6.76
C GLU A 17 -18.14 5.04 7.52
N MET A 18 -18.57 4.97 8.78
CA MET A 18 -18.35 3.84 9.71
C MET A 18 -18.51 2.44 9.09
N PRO A 19 -19.61 2.13 8.37
CA PRO A 19 -19.82 0.81 7.77
C PRO A 19 -18.82 0.47 6.66
N HIS A 20 -18.35 1.48 5.93
CA HIS A 20 -17.48 1.32 4.76
C HIS A 20 -15.99 1.39 5.10
N ARG A 21 -15.61 1.79 6.32
CA ARG A 21 -14.20 1.93 6.72
C ARG A 21 -13.38 0.66 6.47
N THR A 22 -13.92 -0.52 6.74
CA THR A 22 -13.21 -1.79 6.53
C THR A 22 -13.05 -2.10 5.05
N GLU A 23 -14.07 -1.84 4.23
CA GLU A 23 -14.02 -2.05 2.79
C GLU A 23 -13.02 -1.10 2.14
N VAL A 24 -13.07 0.18 2.49
CA VAL A 24 -12.11 1.19 2.03
C VAL A 24 -10.69 0.82 2.44
N ALA A 25 -10.47 0.38 3.68
CA ALA A 25 -9.14 -0.03 4.13
C ALA A 25 -8.60 -1.26 3.40
N ARG A 26 -9.48 -2.18 2.97
CA ARG A 26 -9.08 -3.33 2.14
C ARG A 26 -8.70 -2.89 0.74
N GLU A 27 -9.54 -2.07 0.10
CA GLU A 27 -9.27 -1.57 -1.25
C GLU A 27 -7.98 -0.76 -1.31
N LEU A 28 -7.74 0.12 -0.32
CA LEU A 28 -6.47 0.86 -0.23
C LEU A 28 -5.27 -0.09 -0.11
N ARG A 29 -5.40 -1.14 0.71
CA ARG A 29 -4.33 -2.14 0.85
C ARG A 29 -4.11 -2.93 -0.44
N ASP A 30 -5.16 -3.31 -1.14
CA ASP A 30 -5.07 -4.03 -2.41
C ASP A 30 -4.40 -3.15 -3.49
N GLN A 31 -4.68 -1.84 -3.49
CA GLN A 31 -4.01 -0.86 -4.35
C GLN A 31 -2.52 -0.72 -4.02
N ASP A 32 -2.18 -0.64 -2.73
CA ASP A 32 -0.79 -0.59 -2.28
C ASP A 32 -0.03 -1.87 -2.68
N ASP A 33 -0.63 -3.05 -2.46
CA ASP A 33 -0.02 -4.34 -2.81
C ASP A 33 0.17 -4.49 -4.33
N LEU A 34 -0.76 -3.96 -5.15
CA LEU A 34 -0.63 -3.90 -6.61
C LEU A 34 0.50 -2.95 -7.05
N PHE A 35 0.61 -1.80 -6.40
CA PHE A 35 1.69 -0.84 -6.68
C PHE A 35 3.07 -1.44 -6.39
N LEU A 36 3.21 -2.09 -5.24
CA LEU A 36 4.42 -2.81 -4.85
C LEU A 36 4.74 -3.95 -5.81
N LEU A 37 3.73 -4.71 -6.25
CA LEU A 37 3.88 -5.73 -7.27
C LEU A 37 4.43 -5.15 -8.58
N LEU A 38 3.93 -4.01 -9.04
CA LEU A 38 4.44 -3.38 -10.25
C LEU A 38 5.89 -2.95 -10.08
N LEU A 39 6.25 -2.36 -8.94
CA LEU A 39 7.62 -1.94 -8.67
C LEU A 39 8.59 -3.14 -8.65
N TYR A 40 8.25 -4.20 -7.92
CA TYR A 40 9.10 -5.38 -7.73
C TYR A 40 8.88 -6.49 -8.77
N SER A 41 8.06 -6.25 -9.79
CA SER A 41 7.74 -7.22 -10.84
C SER A 41 8.99 -7.79 -11.53
N GLU A 42 10.03 -6.97 -11.75
CA GLU A 42 11.27 -7.45 -12.35
C GLU A 42 11.98 -8.50 -11.48
N MET A 43 11.87 -8.40 -10.16
CA MET A 43 12.52 -9.33 -9.22
C MET A 43 11.85 -10.70 -9.21
N ILE A 44 10.53 -10.76 -9.41
CA ILE A 44 9.76 -12.00 -9.60
C ILE A 44 9.85 -12.53 -11.05
N GLY A 45 10.61 -11.86 -11.93
CA GLY A 45 10.81 -12.27 -13.33
C GLY A 45 9.73 -11.81 -14.30
N ILE A 46 8.89 -10.85 -13.91
CA ILE A 46 7.89 -10.21 -14.77
C ILE A 46 8.51 -8.91 -15.32
N PRO A 47 8.68 -8.76 -16.64
CA PRO A 47 9.30 -7.57 -17.19
C PRO A 47 8.43 -6.32 -16.98
N ASN A 48 9.02 -5.24 -16.47
CA ASN A 48 8.32 -3.97 -16.26
C ASN A 48 8.79 -2.91 -17.26
N PRO A 49 7.93 -2.44 -18.17
CA PRO A 49 8.32 -1.46 -19.19
C PRO A 49 8.71 -0.08 -18.61
N VAL A 50 8.35 0.20 -17.35
CA VAL A 50 8.56 1.49 -16.67
C VAL A 50 9.57 1.35 -15.51
N TYR A 51 10.24 0.21 -15.38
CA TYR A 51 11.20 -0.06 -14.29
C TYR A 51 12.21 1.07 -14.11
N TYR A 52 12.85 1.49 -15.20
CA TYR A 52 13.88 2.54 -15.19
C TYR A 52 13.40 3.85 -14.55
N TYR A 53 12.14 4.24 -14.79
CA TYR A 53 11.58 5.48 -14.24
C TYR A 53 11.16 5.35 -12.78
N THR A 54 10.93 4.13 -12.30
CA THR A 54 10.46 3.87 -10.94
C THR A 54 11.57 3.53 -9.95
N LEU A 55 12.83 3.44 -10.43
CA LEU A 55 14.01 3.20 -9.60
C LEU A 55 14.17 4.24 -8.47
N GLU A 56 13.79 5.49 -8.71
CA GLU A 56 13.86 6.56 -7.71
C GLU A 56 12.92 6.35 -6.52
N LEU A 57 11.87 5.54 -6.69
CA LEU A 57 10.88 5.26 -5.65
C LEU A 57 11.35 4.16 -4.68
N TYR A 58 12.29 3.32 -5.10
CA TYR A 58 12.74 2.16 -4.33
C TYR A 58 13.20 2.51 -2.90
N PRO A 59 14.01 3.57 -2.66
CA PRO A 59 14.45 3.94 -1.32
C PRO A 59 13.31 4.30 -0.37
N HIS A 60 12.18 4.78 -0.89
CA HIS A 60 11.03 5.17 -0.08
C HIS A 60 10.14 4.00 0.32
N ILE A 61 10.24 2.90 -0.43
CA ILE A 61 9.29 1.80 -0.39
C ILE A 61 9.94 0.52 0.17
N ILE A 62 11.28 0.50 0.22
CA ILE A 62 12.05 -0.64 0.71
C ILE A 62 11.73 -1.00 2.17
N GLU A 63 11.27 -0.02 2.97
CA GLU A 63 10.86 -0.24 4.36
C GLU A 63 9.57 -1.08 4.44
N ASP A 64 8.64 -0.87 3.49
CA ASP A 64 7.35 -1.58 3.42
C ASP A 64 7.47 -2.95 2.75
N PHE A 65 8.62 -3.23 2.10
CA PHE A 65 8.83 -4.48 1.37
C PHE A 65 8.64 -5.71 2.27
N HIS A 66 9.17 -5.67 3.51
CA HIS A 66 9.08 -6.81 4.44
C HIS A 66 7.64 -7.26 4.67
N ASP A 67 6.76 -6.31 4.98
CA ASP A 67 5.37 -6.62 5.27
C ASP A 67 4.62 -7.06 4.00
N TRP A 68 4.99 -6.50 2.84
CA TRP A 68 4.39 -6.87 1.56
C TRP A 68 4.74 -8.28 1.11
N HIS A 69 6.02 -8.68 1.09
CA HIS A 69 6.38 -10.02 0.59
C HIS A 69 5.80 -11.13 1.50
N LEU A 70 5.66 -10.86 2.81
CA LEU A 70 4.95 -11.73 3.73
C LEU A 70 3.45 -11.83 3.40
N ARG A 71 2.78 -10.71 3.11
CA ARG A 71 1.36 -10.70 2.68
C ARG A 71 1.16 -11.45 1.37
N MET A 72 2.11 -11.34 0.44
CA MET A 72 2.12 -12.08 -0.82
C MET A 72 2.39 -13.58 -0.65
N GLY A 73 2.68 -14.04 0.58
CA GLY A 73 2.91 -15.45 0.88
C GLY A 73 4.26 -15.97 0.38
N MET A 74 5.26 -15.10 0.26
CA MET A 74 6.60 -15.47 -0.21
C MET A 74 7.44 -15.97 0.98
N ASP A 75 7.98 -17.19 0.88
CA ASP A 75 8.80 -17.78 1.95
C ASP A 75 10.14 -17.06 2.16
N LYS A 76 10.67 -16.44 1.10
CA LYS A 76 11.95 -15.72 1.12
C LYS A 76 11.87 -14.46 0.27
N SER A 77 12.58 -13.43 0.71
CA SER A 77 12.84 -12.24 -0.09
C SER A 77 13.59 -12.61 -1.37
N GLN A 78 13.16 -11.99 -2.47
CA GLN A 78 13.83 -12.09 -3.76
C GLN A 78 14.85 -10.98 -3.99
N LEU A 79 15.05 -10.08 -3.02
CA LEU A 79 16.02 -9.00 -3.12
C LEU A 79 17.44 -9.56 -3.10
N THR A 80 18.11 -9.49 -4.26
CA THR A 80 19.53 -9.84 -4.37
C THR A 80 20.40 -8.69 -3.90
N GLY A 81 20.66 -8.60 -2.59
CA GLY A 81 21.59 -7.62 -2.00
C GLY A 81 21.22 -7.15 -0.61
N ILE A 82 19.93 -7.21 -0.27
CA ILE A 82 19.41 -6.87 1.06
C ILE A 82 18.82 -8.14 1.64
N ARG A 83 19.29 -8.56 2.81
CA ARG A 83 18.69 -9.69 3.53
C ARG A 83 17.42 -9.19 4.19
N CYS A 84 16.28 -9.55 3.59
CA CYS A 84 14.99 -9.45 4.25
C CYS A 84 14.59 -10.87 4.67
N CYS A 85 14.51 -11.06 6.01
CA CYS A 85 14.45 -12.35 6.73
C CYS A 85 15.76 -13.16 6.74
#